data_AF-A0A2P2IFZ9-F1
#
_entry.id   AF-A0A2P2IFZ9-F1
#
_cell.length_a   1.000
_cell.length_b   1.000
_cell.length_c   1.000
_cell.angle_alpha   90.00
_cell.angle_beta   90.00
_cell.angle_gamma   90.00
#
_symmetry.space_group_name_H-M   'P 1'
#
loop_
_entity.id
_entity.type
_entity.pdbx_description
1 polymer ?
#
loop_
_entity_poly.entity_id
_entity_poly.type
_entity_poly.pdbx_seq_one_letter_code
_entity_poly.pdbx_strand_id
1 'polypeptide(L)'
;NLVTCAEDRYKLVQASISFYKTAEQVCSVLESLERDYRRDDDWCQKDVAIDSSAAACDKASSVRLKIEKHQEQKESFLRACTLARKTAQTFLKYAKRSQNYYRIEEGMWGPENKVRAILDDLMIKENNVLECWTEKKRTLDQCAQYVMLENNAKLSLNWIMQTGETYLETHTSLGDTKEETEHLLKEHTMFKVTAKDTRENVKMILQLADKLVENGHKHATAIRDWVTRVDQAYKKFSARMDQYRIQLEGRLGISSEESKQSLSLDRHSDPSLEHKIQAAAASVAKNELSEDKRRSARKKELIMKELIDTERTYVKDLEICVTCYLYETRQSTAPKSL
;
A
#
# COMPACT_ATOMS: atom_id res chain seq x y z
N ASN A 1 9.48 -47.87 32.36
CA ASN A 1 9.71 -46.48 32.82
C ASN A 1 8.37 -45.73 32.69
N LEU A 2 7.55 -45.72 33.74
CA LEU A 2 6.15 -45.24 33.68
C LEU A 2 6.05 -43.70 33.71
N VAL A 3 6.99 -43.05 34.40
CA VAL A 3 7.05 -41.59 34.60
C VAL A 3 7.25 -40.87 33.26
N THR A 4 8.23 -41.32 32.47
CA THR A 4 8.50 -40.76 31.13
C THR A 4 7.32 -40.90 30.17
N CYS A 5 6.56 -41.99 30.32
CA CYS A 5 5.36 -42.27 29.53
C CYS A 5 4.20 -41.31 29.89
N ALA A 6 4.01 -41.05 31.19
CA ALA A 6 3.02 -40.10 31.68
C ALA A 6 3.35 -38.65 31.27
N GLU A 7 4.63 -38.25 31.36
CA GLU A 7 5.10 -36.93 30.92
C GLU A 7 4.92 -36.70 29.42
N ASP A 8 5.20 -37.71 28.59
CA ASP A 8 5.04 -37.61 27.14
C ASP A 8 3.57 -37.50 26.72
N ARG A 9 2.68 -38.24 27.41
CA ARG A 9 1.23 -38.11 27.23
C ARG A 9 0.71 -36.74 27.68
N TYR A 10 1.22 -36.21 28.80
CA TYR A 10 0.88 -34.86 29.25
C TYR A 10 1.27 -33.80 28.23
N LYS A 11 2.51 -33.85 27.70
CA LYS A 11 2.99 -32.93 26.65
C LYS A 11 2.15 -33.00 25.37
N LEU A 12 1.77 -34.20 24.96
CA LEU A 12 0.88 -34.40 23.80
C LEU A 12 -0.48 -33.73 24.00
N VAL A 13 -1.13 -33.98 25.15
CA VAL A 13 -2.44 -33.40 25.48
C VAL A 13 -2.34 -31.87 25.55
N GLN A 14 -1.33 -31.33 26.23
CA GLN A 14 -1.13 -29.88 26.31
C GLN A 14 -0.89 -29.24 24.93
N ALA A 15 -0.06 -29.86 24.08
CA ALA A 15 0.17 -29.38 22.73
C ALA A 15 -1.11 -29.41 21.87
N SER A 16 -1.95 -30.45 22.05
CA SER A 16 -3.24 -30.54 21.35
C SER A 16 -4.19 -29.41 21.78
N ILE A 17 -4.34 -29.16 23.08
CA ILE A 17 -5.19 -28.11 23.63
C ILE A 17 -4.71 -26.74 23.15
N SER A 18 -3.39 -26.50 23.19
CA SER A 18 -2.79 -25.26 22.71
C SER A 18 -3.08 -25.04 21.22
N PHE A 19 -2.93 -26.07 20.39
CA PHE A 19 -3.24 -25.98 18.96
C PHE A 19 -4.71 -25.66 18.70
N TYR A 20 -5.65 -26.47 19.21
CA TYR A 20 -7.07 -26.29 18.90
C TYR A 20 -7.61 -24.93 19.40
N LYS A 21 -7.22 -24.50 20.60
CA LYS A 21 -7.60 -23.17 21.11
C LYS A 21 -7.02 -22.04 20.26
N THR A 22 -5.75 -22.16 19.85
CA THR A 22 -5.12 -21.15 19.01
C THR A 22 -5.80 -21.09 17.64
N ALA A 23 -6.06 -22.25 17.02
CA ALA A 23 -6.71 -22.32 15.71
C ALA A 23 -8.11 -21.70 15.74
N GLU A 24 -8.93 -22.03 16.74
CA GLU A 24 -10.27 -21.48 16.92
C GLU A 24 -10.23 -19.94 17.09
N GLN A 25 -9.35 -19.44 17.95
CA GLN A 25 -9.20 -18.01 18.17
C GLN A 25 -8.75 -17.28 16.90
N VAL A 26 -7.79 -17.84 16.15
CA VAL A 26 -7.32 -17.24 14.91
C VAL A 26 -8.42 -17.23 13.85
N CYS A 27 -9.18 -18.31 13.70
CA CYS A 27 -10.32 -18.35 12.78
C CYS A 27 -11.35 -17.26 13.12
N SER A 28 -11.70 -17.09 14.39
CA SER A 28 -12.63 -16.04 14.84
C SER A 28 -12.13 -14.63 14.51
N VAL A 29 -10.83 -14.37 14.71
CA VAL A 29 -10.20 -13.09 14.35
C VAL A 29 -10.25 -12.86 12.84
N LEU A 30 -9.93 -13.86 12.03
CA LEU A 30 -9.97 -13.76 10.57
C LEU A 30 -11.38 -13.47 10.07
N GLU A 31 -12.40 -14.17 10.58
CA GLU A 31 -13.81 -13.94 10.22
C GLU A 31 -14.28 -12.54 10.62
N SER A 32 -13.82 -12.02 11.76
CA SER A 32 -14.11 -10.63 12.16
C SER A 32 -13.47 -9.63 11.19
N LEU A 33 -12.19 -9.81 10.86
CA LEU A 33 -11.48 -8.92 9.94
C LEU A 33 -12.06 -8.96 8.53
N GLU A 34 -12.49 -10.13 8.05
CA GLU A 34 -13.14 -10.27 6.76
C GLU A 34 -14.45 -9.48 6.68
N ARG A 35 -15.24 -9.46 7.78
CA ARG A 35 -16.46 -8.64 7.86
C ARG A 35 -16.12 -7.14 7.92
N ASP A 36 -15.09 -6.76 8.66
CA ASP A 36 -14.69 -5.36 8.81
C ASP A 36 -14.14 -4.79 7.50
N TYR A 37 -13.33 -5.55 6.76
CA TYR A 37 -12.78 -5.11 5.48
C TYR A 37 -13.84 -5.04 4.37
N ARG A 38 -14.87 -5.89 4.42
CA ARG A 38 -16.01 -5.82 3.48
C ARG A 38 -16.94 -4.62 3.71
N ARG A 39 -16.82 -3.90 4.84
CA ARG A 39 -17.62 -2.69 5.06
C ARG A 39 -17.06 -1.51 4.25
N ASP A 40 -17.88 -1.01 3.33
CA ASP A 40 -17.60 0.19 2.55
C ASP A 40 -17.94 1.47 3.34
N ASP A 41 -17.00 1.89 4.18
CA ASP A 41 -17.04 3.23 4.79
C ASP A 41 -16.25 4.23 3.95
N ASP A 42 -16.95 5.00 3.09
CA ASP A 42 -16.32 6.15 2.44
C ASP A 42 -16.25 7.33 3.41
N TRP A 43 -15.07 7.50 3.99
CA TRP A 43 -14.85 8.41 5.10
C TRP A 43 -14.22 9.73 4.64
N CYS A 44 -13.52 9.74 3.50
CA CYS A 44 -12.73 10.88 3.05
C CYS A 44 -13.56 11.86 2.18
N GLN A 45 -14.77 11.48 1.79
CA GLN A 45 -15.74 12.37 1.15
C GLN A 45 -16.79 12.93 2.13
N LYS A 46 -16.86 12.45 3.38
CA LYS A 46 -17.81 13.01 4.36
C LYS A 46 -17.47 14.49 4.59
N ASP A 47 -18.39 15.35 4.14
CA ASP A 47 -18.31 16.80 4.24
C ASP A 47 -18.18 17.21 5.70
N VAL A 48 -16.94 17.50 6.13
CA VAL A 48 -16.74 18.41 7.25
C VAL A 48 -16.79 19.79 6.62
N ALA A 49 -18.01 20.35 6.59
CA ALA A 49 -18.28 21.73 6.19
C ALA A 49 -17.59 22.70 7.17
N ILE A 50 -16.27 22.83 7.12
CA ILE A 50 -15.49 23.82 7.86
C ILE A 50 -14.29 24.23 6.99
N ASP A 51 -14.34 25.47 6.50
CA ASP A 51 -13.33 26.15 5.65
C ASP A 51 -12.06 26.55 6.41
N SER A 52 -11.44 25.63 7.17
CA SER A 52 -10.19 25.91 7.88
C SER A 52 -9.06 24.98 7.45
N SER A 53 -7.86 25.55 7.27
CA SER A 53 -6.63 24.78 6.93
C SER A 53 -6.27 23.75 8.00
N ALA A 54 -6.73 23.96 9.25
CA ALA A 54 -6.65 22.99 10.34
C ALA A 54 -7.42 21.70 10.02
N ALA A 55 -8.64 21.79 9.50
CA ALA A 55 -9.46 20.62 9.16
C ALA A 55 -8.86 19.79 8.00
N ALA A 56 -8.16 20.44 7.07
CA ALA A 56 -7.40 19.78 6.01
C ALA A 56 -6.18 18.98 6.54
N CYS A 57 -5.48 19.52 7.54
CA CYS A 57 -4.39 18.84 8.24
C CYS A 57 -4.90 17.64 9.06
N ASP A 58 -6.05 17.80 9.71
CA ASP A 58 -6.70 16.75 10.50
C ASP A 58 -7.16 15.59 9.61
N LYS A 59 -7.72 15.90 8.43
CA LYS A 59 -8.13 14.89 7.46
C LYS A 59 -6.95 14.07 6.95
N ALA A 60 -5.84 14.72 6.57
CA ALA A 60 -4.62 14.03 6.11
C ALA A 60 -4.00 13.15 7.20
N SER A 61 -3.98 13.65 8.45
CA SER A 61 -3.49 12.91 9.62
C SER A 61 -4.39 11.71 9.92
N SER A 62 -5.70 11.86 9.79
CA SER A 62 -6.67 10.76 9.93
C SER A 62 -6.47 9.68 8.86
N VAL A 63 -6.20 10.05 7.58
CA VAL A 63 -5.87 9.07 6.53
C VAL A 63 -4.66 8.24 6.97
N ARG A 64 -3.60 8.94 7.40
CA ARG A 64 -2.33 8.33 7.75
C ARG A 64 -2.48 7.34 8.90
N LEU A 65 -3.17 7.74 9.96
CA LEU A 65 -3.44 6.88 11.11
C LEU A 65 -4.25 5.62 10.71
N LYS A 66 -5.23 5.76 9.81
CA LYS A 66 -5.99 4.60 9.32
C LYS A 66 -5.12 3.65 8.51
N ILE A 67 -4.22 4.16 7.66
CA ILE A 67 -3.28 3.34 6.88
C ILE A 67 -2.34 2.58 7.83
N GLU A 68 -1.80 3.25 8.84
CA GLU A 68 -0.92 2.64 9.84
C GLU A 68 -1.65 1.53 10.61
N LYS A 69 -2.85 1.82 11.15
CA LYS A 69 -3.68 0.82 11.83
C LYS A 69 -4.02 -0.37 10.92
N HIS A 70 -4.34 -0.13 9.64
CA HIS A 70 -4.62 -1.18 8.66
C HIS A 70 -3.40 -2.08 8.41
N GLN A 71 -2.20 -1.50 8.39
CA GLN A 71 -0.95 -2.23 8.25
C GLN A 71 -0.62 -3.04 9.53
N GLU A 72 -0.80 -2.46 10.71
CA GLU A 72 -0.63 -3.16 11.99
C GLU A 72 -1.59 -4.34 12.14
N GLN A 73 -2.85 -4.18 11.72
CA GLN A 73 -3.84 -5.26 11.70
C GLN A 73 -3.36 -6.43 10.83
N LYS A 74 -2.79 -6.14 9.65
CA LYS A 74 -2.19 -7.17 8.78
C LYS A 74 -1.07 -7.93 9.46
N GLU A 75 -0.13 -7.22 10.07
CA GLU A 75 0.98 -7.88 10.77
C GLU A 75 0.48 -8.72 11.94
N SER A 76 -0.52 -8.22 12.66
CA SER A 76 -1.12 -8.90 13.81
C SER A 76 -1.74 -10.25 13.41
N PHE A 77 -2.62 -10.28 12.40
CA PHE A 77 -3.27 -11.54 12.02
C PHE A 77 -2.28 -12.52 11.36
N LEU A 78 -1.30 -12.04 10.58
CA LEU A 78 -0.26 -12.91 10.01
C LEU A 78 0.62 -13.55 11.09
N ARG A 79 0.93 -12.81 12.17
CA ARG A 79 1.60 -13.36 13.35
C ARG A 79 0.74 -14.42 14.03
N ALA A 80 -0.58 -14.20 14.12
CA ALA A 80 -1.52 -15.14 14.70
C ALA A 80 -1.62 -16.44 13.87
N CYS A 81 -1.72 -16.36 12.53
CA CYS A 81 -1.69 -17.53 11.65
C CYS A 81 -0.36 -18.29 11.75
N THR A 82 0.76 -17.57 11.85
CA THR A 82 2.08 -18.19 12.06
C THR A 82 2.14 -18.94 13.39
N LEU A 83 1.54 -18.39 14.45
CA LEU A 83 1.44 -19.04 15.75
C LEU A 83 0.61 -20.33 15.67
N ALA A 84 -0.55 -20.31 15.00
CA ALA A 84 -1.38 -21.49 14.80
C ALA A 84 -0.63 -22.62 14.05
N ARG A 85 0.14 -22.28 13.01
CA ARG A 85 1.00 -23.24 12.30
C ARG A 85 2.11 -23.82 13.19
N LYS A 86 2.74 -22.99 14.04
CA LYS A 86 3.78 -23.46 14.98
C LYS A 86 3.23 -24.37 16.08
N THR A 87 2.05 -24.06 16.62
CA THR A 87 1.40 -24.92 17.63
C THR A 87 0.96 -26.25 17.01
N ALA A 88 0.47 -26.23 15.76
CA ALA A 88 0.18 -27.45 15.00
C ALA A 88 1.41 -28.34 14.81
N GLN A 89 2.54 -27.77 14.37
CA GLN A 89 3.80 -28.50 14.20
C GLN A 89 4.27 -29.14 15.51
N THR A 90 4.14 -28.41 16.61
CA THR A 90 4.49 -28.91 17.95
C THR A 90 3.58 -30.07 18.36
N PHE A 91 2.27 -29.94 18.13
CA PHE A 91 1.31 -31.01 18.38
C PHE A 91 1.63 -32.25 17.55
N LEU A 92 1.79 -32.12 16.23
CA LEU A 92 2.13 -33.22 15.33
C LEU A 92 3.46 -33.91 15.70
N LYS A 93 4.46 -33.14 16.14
CA LYS A 93 5.73 -33.70 16.63
C LYS A 93 5.53 -34.61 17.84
N TYR A 94 4.77 -34.17 18.85
CA TYR A 94 4.48 -34.99 20.03
C TYR A 94 3.58 -36.17 19.69
N ALA A 95 2.64 -35.95 18.78
CA ALA A 95 1.74 -36.97 18.28
C ALA A 95 2.58 -38.11 17.68
N LYS A 96 3.46 -37.80 16.70
CA LYS A 96 4.28 -38.79 16.00
C LYS A 96 5.24 -39.53 16.95
N ARG A 97 5.81 -38.81 17.91
CA ARG A 97 6.65 -39.40 18.96
C ARG A 97 5.87 -40.40 19.82
N SER A 98 4.61 -40.10 20.16
CA SER A 98 3.72 -41.01 20.88
C SER A 98 3.38 -42.24 20.05
N GLN A 99 3.05 -42.09 18.76
CA GLN A 99 2.75 -43.21 17.87
C GLN A 99 3.92 -44.22 17.81
N ASN A 100 5.14 -43.71 17.63
CA ASN A 100 6.35 -44.53 17.59
C ASN A 100 6.61 -45.26 18.91
N TYR A 101 6.27 -44.65 20.05
CA TYR A 101 6.46 -45.25 21.37
C TYR A 101 5.48 -46.41 21.62
N TYR A 102 4.22 -46.26 21.22
CA TYR A 102 3.18 -47.28 21.43
C TYR A 102 3.05 -48.28 20.28
N ARG A 103 3.84 -48.13 19.20
CA ARG A 103 3.82 -48.98 18.00
C ARG A 103 2.40 -49.19 17.46
N ILE A 104 1.62 -48.10 17.44
CA ILE A 104 0.26 -48.10 16.88
C ILE A 104 0.40 -48.18 15.36
N GLU A 105 -0.20 -49.20 14.74
CA GLU A 105 -0.15 -49.42 13.28
C GLU A 105 -0.56 -48.16 12.50
N GLU A 106 0.17 -47.89 11.40
CA GLU A 106 -0.12 -46.82 10.45
C GLU A 106 -1.50 -47.08 9.81
N GLY A 107 -2.52 -46.34 10.25
CA GLY A 107 -3.87 -46.44 9.71
C GLY A 107 -4.98 -46.16 10.74
N MET A 108 -4.72 -46.37 12.03
CA MET A 108 -5.73 -46.17 13.09
C MET A 108 -5.72 -44.76 13.71
N TRP A 109 -4.84 -43.87 13.23
CA TRP A 109 -4.50 -42.62 13.89
C TRP A 109 -4.80 -41.41 13.01
N GLY A 110 -5.94 -40.76 13.27
CA GLY A 110 -6.50 -39.67 12.46
C GLY A 110 -6.28 -38.20 12.90
N PRO A 111 -5.43 -37.82 13.87
CA PRO A 111 -5.25 -36.41 14.22
C PRO A 111 -4.50 -35.63 13.13
N GLU A 112 -3.62 -36.26 12.37
CA GLU A 112 -2.85 -35.59 11.32
C GLU A 112 -3.74 -35.07 10.19
N ASN A 113 -4.70 -35.89 9.74
CA ASN A 113 -5.66 -35.50 8.71
C ASN A 113 -6.59 -34.38 9.20
N LYS A 114 -7.01 -34.42 10.48
CA LYS A 114 -7.81 -33.35 11.09
C LYS A 114 -7.03 -32.05 11.22
N VAL A 115 -5.78 -32.11 11.70
CA VAL A 115 -4.90 -30.94 11.80
C VAL A 115 -4.63 -30.35 10.42
N ARG A 116 -4.37 -31.20 9.42
CA ARG A 116 -4.17 -30.78 8.03
C ARG A 116 -5.41 -30.05 7.50
N ALA A 117 -6.60 -30.63 7.64
CA ALA A 117 -7.84 -30.00 7.22
C ALA A 117 -8.09 -28.63 7.89
N ILE A 118 -7.79 -28.49 9.19
CA ILE A 118 -7.90 -27.21 9.91
C ILE A 118 -6.88 -26.19 9.39
N LEU A 119 -5.64 -26.61 9.14
CA LEU A 119 -4.61 -25.72 8.59
C LEU A 119 -4.94 -25.28 7.16
N ASP A 120 -5.54 -26.16 6.36
CA ASP A 120 -6.00 -25.85 5.01
C ASP A 120 -7.14 -24.82 5.03
N ASP A 121 -8.15 -25.00 5.90
CA ASP A 121 -9.22 -24.01 6.12
C ASP A 121 -8.67 -22.66 6.60
N LEU A 122 -7.74 -22.69 7.56
CA LEU A 122 -7.08 -21.49 8.07
C LEU A 122 -6.29 -20.76 6.98
N MET A 123 -5.61 -21.49 6.09
CA MET A 123 -4.91 -20.91 4.95
C MET A 123 -5.88 -20.25 3.97
N ILE A 124 -7.02 -20.88 3.68
CA ILE A 124 -8.06 -20.30 2.81
C ILE A 124 -8.59 -19.00 3.43
N LYS A 125 -8.95 -19.02 4.72
CA LYS A 125 -9.41 -17.82 5.45
C LYS A 125 -8.34 -16.72 5.50
N GLU A 126 -7.08 -17.07 5.74
CA GLU A 126 -5.95 -16.13 5.70
C GLU A 126 -5.85 -15.44 4.35
N ASN A 127 -5.96 -16.19 3.25
CA ASN A 127 -5.94 -15.63 1.90
C ASN A 127 -7.14 -14.72 1.61
N ASN A 128 -8.35 -15.12 1.97
CA ASN A 128 -9.56 -14.30 1.79
C ASN A 128 -9.46 -12.97 2.53
N VAL A 129 -8.96 -12.99 3.78
CA VAL A 129 -8.72 -11.76 4.55
C VAL A 129 -7.64 -10.90 3.92
N LEU A 130 -6.58 -11.49 3.35
CA LEU A 130 -5.53 -10.75 2.64
C LEU A 130 -6.07 -10.08 1.35
N GLU A 131 -6.97 -10.73 0.63
CA GLU A 131 -7.62 -10.15 -0.54
C GLU A 131 -8.49 -8.95 -0.14
N CYS A 132 -9.37 -9.13 0.85
CA CYS A 132 -10.19 -8.03 1.38
C CYS A 132 -9.33 -6.88 1.93
N TRP A 133 -8.22 -7.20 2.61
CA TRP A 133 -7.27 -6.22 3.10
C TRP A 133 -6.63 -5.41 1.96
N THR A 134 -6.28 -6.08 0.86
CA THR A 134 -5.65 -5.45 -0.31
C THR A 134 -6.61 -4.47 -0.98
N GLU A 135 -7.87 -4.87 -1.12
CA GLU A 135 -8.91 -4.00 -1.68
C GLU A 135 -9.20 -2.79 -0.79
N LYS A 136 -9.26 -3.01 0.54
CA LYS A 136 -9.40 -1.91 1.50
C LYS A 136 -8.19 -0.97 1.49
N LYS A 137 -6.97 -1.51 1.35
CA LYS A 137 -5.75 -0.72 1.22
C LYS A 137 -5.81 0.16 -0.04
N ARG A 138 -6.17 -0.41 -1.19
CA ARG A 138 -6.37 0.33 -2.45
C ARG A 138 -7.31 1.53 -2.23
N THR A 139 -8.41 1.30 -1.52
CA THR A 139 -9.38 2.36 -1.20
C THR A 139 -8.82 3.44 -0.26
N LEU A 140 -8.00 3.07 0.74
CA LEU A 140 -7.34 4.01 1.63
C LEU A 140 -6.27 4.85 0.90
N ASP A 141 -5.51 4.22 0.00
CA ASP A 141 -4.51 4.89 -0.81
C ASP A 141 -5.16 5.90 -1.78
N GLN A 142 -6.30 5.54 -2.38
CA GLN A 142 -7.13 6.47 -3.15
C GLN A 142 -7.63 7.65 -2.30
N CYS A 143 -8.12 7.41 -1.07
CA CYS A 143 -8.45 8.50 -0.15
C CYS A 143 -7.24 9.41 0.15
N ALA A 144 -6.04 8.84 0.34
CA ALA A 144 -4.83 9.62 0.59
C ALA A 144 -4.48 10.53 -0.59
N GLN A 145 -4.55 9.98 -1.82
CA GLN A 145 -4.31 10.73 -3.05
C GLN A 145 -5.31 11.87 -3.21
N TYR A 146 -6.60 11.61 -2.95
CA TYR A 146 -7.65 12.63 -2.98
C TYR A 146 -7.38 13.77 -1.98
N VAL A 147 -7.11 13.45 -0.71
CA VAL A 147 -6.85 14.46 0.32
C VAL A 147 -5.61 15.30 0.01
N MET A 148 -4.56 14.67 -0.54
CA MET A 148 -3.37 15.39 -0.98
C MET A 148 -3.69 16.37 -2.12
N LEU A 149 -4.44 15.92 -3.14
CA LEU A 149 -4.86 16.77 -4.26
C LEU A 149 -5.74 17.93 -3.78
N GLU A 150 -6.72 17.64 -2.91
CA GLU A 150 -7.60 18.64 -2.29
C GLU A 150 -6.78 19.70 -1.54
N ASN A 151 -5.80 19.28 -0.73
CA ASN A 151 -4.96 20.21 0.03
C ASN A 151 -4.09 21.07 -0.89
N ASN A 152 -3.49 20.47 -1.93
CA ASN A 152 -2.71 21.22 -2.92
C ASN A 152 -3.59 22.23 -3.68
N ALA A 153 -4.79 21.83 -4.09
CA ALA A 153 -5.77 22.71 -4.73
C ALA A 153 -6.15 23.89 -3.84
N LYS A 154 -6.46 23.63 -2.55
CA LYS A 154 -6.76 24.68 -1.57
C LYS A 154 -5.58 25.64 -1.37
N LEU A 155 -4.36 25.13 -1.28
CA LEU A 155 -3.16 25.96 -1.14
C LEU A 155 -2.96 26.87 -2.36
N SER A 156 -3.05 26.33 -3.58
CA SER A 156 -2.94 27.12 -4.81
C SER A 156 -4.04 28.18 -4.90
N LEU A 157 -5.29 27.83 -4.58
CA LEU A 157 -6.42 28.77 -4.57
C LEU A 157 -6.22 29.88 -3.53
N ASN A 158 -5.81 29.52 -2.32
CA ASN A 158 -5.55 30.51 -1.26
C ASN A 158 -4.41 31.46 -1.65
N TRP A 159 -3.33 30.96 -2.25
CA TRP A 159 -2.26 31.83 -2.73
C TRP A 159 -2.74 32.78 -3.83
N ILE A 160 -3.52 32.26 -4.80
CA ILE A 160 -4.09 33.09 -5.88
C ILE A 160 -4.95 34.20 -5.25
N MET A 161 -5.84 33.87 -4.32
CA MET A 161 -6.73 34.86 -3.70
C MET A 161 -6.00 35.84 -2.77
N GLN A 162 -5.14 35.37 -1.88
CA GLN A 162 -4.55 36.20 -0.82
C GLN A 162 -3.30 36.95 -1.27
N THR A 163 -2.57 36.45 -2.26
CA THR A 163 -1.33 37.05 -2.75
C THR A 163 -1.49 37.55 -4.17
N GLY A 164 -2.00 36.71 -5.08
CA GLY A 164 -2.18 37.05 -6.49
C GLY A 164 -3.18 38.19 -6.73
N GLU A 165 -4.42 38.01 -6.27
CA GLU A 165 -5.49 38.99 -6.45
C GLU A 165 -5.22 40.27 -5.64
N THR A 166 -4.73 40.16 -4.40
CA THR A 166 -4.30 41.32 -3.60
C THR A 166 -3.23 42.16 -4.32
N TYR A 167 -2.26 41.52 -4.97
CA TYR A 167 -1.25 42.24 -5.78
C TYR A 167 -1.92 43.00 -6.93
N LEU A 168 -2.81 42.35 -7.68
CA LEU A 168 -3.52 42.96 -8.80
C LEU A 168 -4.54 44.04 -8.38
N GLU A 169 -5.11 43.97 -7.19
CA GLU A 169 -6.02 44.99 -6.65
C GLU A 169 -5.25 46.24 -6.21
N THR A 170 -4.09 46.05 -5.58
CA THR A 170 -3.23 47.17 -5.14
C THR A 170 -2.51 47.85 -6.31
N HIS A 171 -2.21 47.12 -7.38
CA HIS A 171 -1.47 47.63 -8.55
C HIS A 171 -2.40 47.90 -9.74
N THR A 172 -3.31 48.86 -9.56
CA THR A 172 -4.25 49.30 -10.62
C THR A 172 -3.75 50.53 -11.38
N SER A 173 -2.83 51.31 -10.81
CA SER A 173 -2.25 52.49 -11.47
C SER A 173 -1.13 52.10 -12.44
N LEU A 174 -0.99 52.85 -13.53
CA LEU A 174 0.08 52.67 -14.52
C LEU A 174 1.28 53.60 -14.28
N GLY A 175 1.29 54.38 -13.19
CA GLY A 175 2.26 55.45 -12.94
C GLY A 175 1.96 56.70 -13.75
N ASP A 176 2.30 57.88 -13.21
CA ASP A 176 2.08 59.16 -13.88
C ASP A 176 3.30 59.58 -14.72
N THR A 177 4.50 59.19 -14.26
CA THR A 177 5.76 59.41 -14.98
C THR A 177 6.29 58.14 -15.65
N LYS A 178 7.23 58.31 -16.59
CA LYS A 178 7.89 57.18 -17.26
C LYS A 178 8.69 56.36 -16.25
N GLU A 179 9.39 57.03 -15.35
CA GLU A 179 10.20 56.44 -14.29
C GLU A 179 9.35 55.60 -13.32
N GLU A 180 8.17 56.08 -12.94
CA GLU A 180 7.21 55.31 -12.12
C GLU A 180 6.68 54.08 -12.87
N THR A 181 6.38 54.22 -14.15
CA THR A 181 5.91 53.10 -14.99
C THR A 181 7.00 52.01 -15.11
N GLU A 182 8.27 52.41 -15.28
CA GLU A 182 9.42 51.50 -15.29
C GLU A 182 9.59 50.77 -13.94
N HIS A 183 9.39 51.47 -12.82
CA HIS A 183 9.42 50.87 -11.50
C HIS A 183 8.32 49.80 -11.34
N LEU A 184 7.08 50.11 -11.71
CA LEU A 184 5.95 49.17 -11.64
C LEU A 184 6.18 47.93 -12.52
N LEU A 185 6.78 48.08 -13.71
CA LEU A 185 7.13 46.94 -14.57
C LEU A 185 8.20 46.05 -13.95
N LYS A 186 9.16 46.64 -13.23
CA LYS A 186 10.18 45.90 -12.48
C LYS A 186 9.55 45.13 -11.31
N GLU A 187 8.64 45.74 -10.56
CA GLU A 187 7.90 45.07 -9.48
C GLU A 187 7.04 43.91 -10.02
N HIS A 188 6.36 44.12 -11.14
CA HIS A 188 5.62 43.05 -11.84
C HIS A 188 6.53 41.88 -12.21
N THR A 189 7.71 42.17 -12.76
CA THR A 189 8.68 41.14 -13.13
C THR A 189 9.19 40.36 -11.92
N MET A 190 9.38 41.03 -10.78
CA MET A 190 9.77 40.36 -9.53
C MET A 190 8.63 39.50 -8.98
N PHE A 191 7.39 40.00 -8.99
CA PHE A 191 6.22 39.24 -8.57
C PHE A 191 5.95 38.03 -9.46
N LYS A 192 6.22 38.14 -10.77
CA LYS A 192 6.11 37.02 -11.71
C LYS A 192 6.95 35.81 -11.31
N VAL A 193 8.10 36.02 -10.65
CA VAL A 193 8.93 34.93 -10.14
C VAL A 193 8.20 34.15 -9.04
N THR A 194 7.49 34.82 -8.13
CA THR A 194 6.73 34.16 -7.07
C THR A 194 5.50 33.42 -7.63
N ALA A 195 4.89 33.96 -8.69
CA ALA A 195 3.79 33.31 -9.40
C ALA A 195 4.18 32.03 -10.15
N LYS A 196 5.48 31.85 -10.45
CA LYS A 196 5.99 30.66 -11.14
C LYS A 196 5.81 29.40 -10.30
N ASP A 197 6.05 29.45 -9.01
CA ASP A 197 5.87 28.28 -8.14
C ASP A 197 4.40 27.84 -8.08
N THR A 198 3.48 28.80 -8.04
CA THR A 198 2.05 28.51 -8.13
C THR A 198 1.67 27.90 -9.47
N ARG A 199 2.26 28.37 -10.59
CA ARG A 199 2.07 27.78 -11.93
C ARG A 199 2.42 26.29 -11.94
N GLU A 200 3.60 25.95 -11.42
CA GLU A 200 4.09 24.56 -11.40
C GLU A 200 3.19 23.68 -10.51
N ASN A 201 2.74 24.22 -9.37
CA ASN A 201 1.79 23.51 -8.50
C ASN A 201 0.45 23.25 -9.20
N VAL A 202 -0.09 24.24 -9.92
CA VAL A 202 -1.33 24.10 -10.70
C VAL A 202 -1.15 23.06 -11.81
N LYS A 203 -0.02 23.09 -12.54
CA LYS A 203 0.30 22.10 -13.57
C LYS A 203 0.38 20.68 -12.99
N MET A 204 1.03 20.51 -11.84
CA MET A 204 1.09 19.23 -11.15
C MET A 204 -0.30 18.72 -10.73
N ILE A 205 -1.17 19.60 -10.21
CA ILE A 205 -2.56 19.24 -9.83
C ILE A 205 -3.34 18.73 -11.05
N LEU A 206 -3.25 19.44 -12.18
CA LEU A 206 -3.90 19.06 -13.44
C LEU A 206 -3.43 17.68 -13.93
N GLN A 207 -2.12 17.47 -14.01
CA GLN A 207 -1.54 16.21 -14.48
C GLN A 207 -1.86 15.03 -13.56
N LEU A 208 -1.78 15.24 -12.24
CA LEU A 208 -2.13 14.21 -11.27
C LEU A 208 -3.60 13.84 -11.40
N ALA A 209 -4.48 14.83 -11.53
CA ALA A 209 -5.90 14.59 -11.68
C ALA A 209 -6.26 13.80 -12.94
N ASP A 210 -5.69 14.16 -14.10
CA ASP A 210 -5.91 13.44 -15.36
C ASP A 210 -5.56 11.95 -15.15
N LYS A 211 -4.39 11.66 -14.58
CA LYS A 211 -3.96 10.28 -14.27
C LYS A 211 -4.87 9.57 -13.26
N LEU A 212 -5.34 10.26 -12.21
CA LEU A 212 -6.24 9.66 -11.22
C LEU A 212 -7.59 9.30 -11.85
N VAL A 213 -8.16 10.21 -12.64
CA VAL A 213 -9.46 10.01 -13.30
C VAL A 213 -9.38 8.90 -14.35
N GLU A 214 -8.32 8.86 -15.17
CA GLU A 214 -8.09 7.79 -16.16
C GLU A 214 -7.99 6.40 -15.52
N ASN A 215 -7.40 6.32 -14.32
CA ASN A 215 -7.30 5.08 -13.56
C ASN A 215 -8.60 4.67 -12.84
N GLY A 216 -9.71 5.37 -13.06
CA GLY A 216 -10.99 5.04 -12.43
C GLY A 216 -11.01 5.31 -10.92
N HIS A 217 -10.38 6.39 -10.47
CA HIS A 217 -10.34 6.75 -9.05
C HIS A 217 -11.74 6.95 -8.45
N LYS A 218 -11.97 6.46 -7.24
CA LYS A 218 -13.31 6.50 -6.61
C LYS A 218 -13.89 7.90 -6.44
N HIS A 219 -13.04 8.92 -6.22
CA HIS A 219 -13.43 10.35 -6.15
C HIS A 219 -13.29 11.12 -7.47
N ALA A 220 -13.33 10.47 -8.62
CA ALA A 220 -13.10 11.12 -9.91
C ALA A 220 -13.96 12.39 -10.13
N THR A 221 -15.21 12.40 -9.67
CA THR A 221 -16.08 13.59 -9.76
C THR A 221 -15.54 14.77 -8.93
N ALA A 222 -15.29 14.57 -7.63
CA ALA A 222 -14.78 15.62 -6.77
C ALA A 222 -13.38 16.12 -7.21
N ILE A 223 -12.53 15.22 -7.72
CA ILE A 223 -11.22 15.59 -8.30
C ILE A 223 -11.40 16.52 -9.50
N ARG A 224 -12.32 16.21 -10.42
CA ARG A 224 -12.61 17.06 -11.58
C ARG A 224 -13.13 18.44 -11.16
N ASP A 225 -13.94 18.52 -10.11
CA ASP A 225 -14.45 19.79 -9.59
C ASP A 225 -13.31 20.66 -9.04
N TRP A 226 -12.41 20.08 -8.23
CA TRP A 226 -11.22 20.78 -7.74
C TRP A 226 -10.34 21.30 -8.86
N VAL A 227 -10.07 20.45 -9.85
CA VAL A 227 -9.22 20.79 -11.00
C VAL A 227 -9.83 21.91 -11.82
N THR A 228 -11.12 21.83 -12.09
CA THR A 228 -11.86 22.87 -12.83
C THR A 228 -11.78 24.20 -12.08
N ARG A 229 -11.96 24.19 -10.76
CA ARG A 229 -11.89 25.39 -9.92
C ARG A 229 -10.49 26.02 -9.92
N VAL A 230 -9.44 25.20 -9.75
CA VAL A 230 -8.05 25.66 -9.74
C VAL A 230 -7.63 26.19 -11.12
N ASP A 231 -7.94 25.47 -12.19
CA ASP A 231 -7.62 25.84 -13.57
C ASP A 231 -8.29 27.17 -13.95
N GLN A 232 -9.58 27.33 -13.67
CA GLN A 232 -10.31 28.56 -13.94
C GLN A 232 -9.76 29.75 -13.13
N ALA A 233 -9.49 29.55 -11.84
CA ALA A 233 -8.92 30.60 -10.99
C ALA A 233 -7.55 31.04 -11.50
N TYR A 234 -6.67 30.09 -11.83
CA TYR A 234 -5.33 30.40 -12.32
C TYR A 234 -5.35 31.05 -13.70
N LYS A 235 -6.21 30.59 -14.63
CA LYS A 235 -6.37 31.23 -15.95
C LYS A 235 -6.84 32.68 -15.84
N LYS A 236 -7.80 32.96 -14.95
CA LYS A 236 -8.26 34.33 -14.69
C LYS A 236 -7.14 35.20 -14.13
N PHE A 237 -6.44 34.71 -13.10
CA PHE A 237 -5.29 35.40 -12.50
C PHE A 237 -4.18 35.68 -13.54
N SER A 238 -3.75 34.66 -14.29
CA SER A 238 -2.72 34.81 -15.32
C SER A 238 -3.11 35.81 -16.39
N ALA A 239 -4.37 35.79 -16.86
CA ALA A 239 -4.85 36.73 -17.86
C ALA A 239 -4.81 38.18 -17.35
N ARG A 240 -5.20 38.42 -16.09
CA ARG A 240 -5.09 39.75 -15.45
C ARG A 240 -3.65 40.20 -15.29
N MET A 241 -2.76 39.30 -14.85
CA MET A 241 -1.32 39.55 -14.76
C MET A 241 -0.71 39.94 -16.11
N ASP A 242 -1.10 39.25 -17.18
CA ASP A 242 -0.66 39.56 -18.54
C ASP A 242 -1.23 40.88 -19.06
N GLN A 243 -2.50 41.17 -18.77
CA GLN A 243 -3.14 42.43 -19.16
C GLN A 243 -2.46 43.63 -18.49
N TYR A 244 -2.17 43.54 -17.19
CA TYR A 244 -1.47 44.60 -16.47
C TYR A 244 -0.05 44.82 -17.02
N ARG A 245 0.68 43.73 -17.33
CA ARG A 245 1.98 43.83 -18.02
C ARG A 245 1.88 44.58 -19.33
N ILE A 246 0.93 44.20 -20.20
CA ILE A 246 0.75 44.81 -21.53
C ILE A 246 0.45 46.31 -21.40
N GLN A 247 -0.30 46.73 -20.38
CA GLN A 247 -0.58 48.16 -20.16
C GLN A 247 0.68 48.93 -19.76
N LEU A 248 1.51 48.38 -18.87
CA LEU A 248 2.79 48.99 -18.47
C LEU A 248 3.77 49.06 -19.65
N GLU A 249 3.95 47.95 -20.36
CA GLU A 249 4.82 47.87 -21.55
C GLU A 249 4.34 48.83 -22.64
N GLY A 250 3.03 48.91 -22.88
CA GLY A 250 2.43 49.83 -23.84
C GLY A 250 2.65 51.30 -23.49
N ARG A 251 2.57 51.67 -22.20
CA ARG A 251 2.86 53.04 -21.74
C ARG A 251 4.34 53.41 -21.88
N LEU A 252 5.23 52.42 -21.82
CA LEU A 252 6.67 52.58 -22.06
C LEU A 252 7.07 52.48 -23.53
N GLY A 253 6.13 52.12 -24.42
CA GLY A 253 6.42 51.87 -25.84
C GLY A 253 7.26 50.60 -26.08
N ILE A 254 7.27 49.67 -25.13
CA ILE A 254 8.00 48.40 -25.20
C ILE A 254 7.07 47.35 -25.80
N SER A 255 7.54 46.59 -26.80
CA SER A 255 6.83 45.42 -27.33
C SER A 255 7.69 44.18 -27.11
N SER A 256 7.39 43.40 -26.06
CA SER A 256 8.09 42.14 -25.77
C SER A 256 7.20 40.93 -26.10
N GLU A 257 7.64 40.08 -27.03
CA GLU A 257 6.97 38.80 -27.34
C GLU A 257 7.36 37.67 -26.38
N GLU A 258 8.57 37.68 -25.83
CA GLU A 258 9.11 36.61 -24.96
C GLU A 258 8.38 36.50 -23.61
N SER A 259 7.81 37.59 -23.09
CA SER A 259 7.14 37.56 -21.78
C SER A 259 5.77 36.86 -21.79
N LYS A 260 5.11 36.73 -22.96
CA LYS A 260 3.72 36.24 -23.10
C LYS A 260 3.50 34.80 -22.67
N GLN A 261 4.54 33.94 -22.70
CA GLN A 261 4.39 32.50 -22.43
C GLN A 261 4.72 32.10 -20.97
N SER A 262 5.28 33.00 -20.19
CA SER A 262 5.91 32.66 -18.90
C SER A 262 4.96 32.27 -17.76
N LEU A 263 3.66 32.61 -17.85
CA LEU A 263 2.62 32.18 -16.89
C LEU A 263 1.53 31.29 -17.51
N SER A 264 1.59 31.02 -18.82
CA SER A 264 0.58 30.19 -19.50
C SER A 264 0.59 28.74 -19.01
N LEU A 265 -0.57 28.10 -18.82
CA LEU A 265 -0.62 26.67 -18.50
C LEU A 265 -0.44 25.86 -19.77
N ASP A 266 0.79 25.42 -20.04
CA ASP A 266 1.08 24.56 -21.16
C ASP A 266 0.99 23.09 -20.73
N ARG A 267 0.03 22.34 -21.29
CA ARG A 267 -0.30 20.96 -20.87
C ARG A 267 0.73 19.92 -21.31
N HIS A 268 1.73 20.30 -22.13
CA HIS A 268 2.74 19.37 -22.60
C HIS A 268 3.67 18.92 -21.45
N SER A 269 3.89 17.62 -21.38
CA SER A 269 4.58 16.90 -20.30
C SER A 269 6.00 17.43 -20.09
N ASP A 270 6.28 17.92 -18.88
CA ASP A 270 7.66 18.15 -18.44
C ASP A 270 8.19 16.82 -17.86
N PRO A 271 9.25 16.21 -18.43
CA PRO A 271 9.83 14.96 -17.93
C PRO A 271 10.27 15.02 -16.46
N SER A 272 10.58 16.22 -15.93
CA SER A 272 10.95 16.43 -14.53
C SER A 272 9.76 16.28 -13.57
N LEU A 273 8.58 16.76 -14.00
CA LEU A 273 7.32 16.59 -13.28
C LEU A 273 6.86 15.14 -13.29
N GLU A 274 7.04 14.44 -14.41
CA GLU A 274 6.78 13.01 -14.50
C GLU A 274 7.64 12.22 -13.51
N HIS A 275 8.92 12.58 -13.34
CA HIS A 275 9.77 12.00 -12.30
C HIS A 275 9.30 12.29 -10.86
N LYS A 276 8.73 13.46 -10.56
CA LYS A 276 8.16 13.78 -9.24
C LYS A 276 6.85 13.02 -8.98
N ILE A 277 5.99 12.95 -9.98
CA ILE A 277 4.73 12.17 -9.95
C ILE A 277 5.05 10.68 -9.83
N GLN A 278 6.07 10.20 -10.56
CA GLN A 278 6.56 8.83 -10.48
C GLN A 278 7.28 8.57 -9.16
N ALA A 279 7.99 9.52 -8.56
CA ALA A 279 8.59 9.34 -7.23
C ALA A 279 7.53 9.27 -6.13
N ALA A 280 6.47 10.08 -6.22
CA ALA A 280 5.31 10.02 -5.34
C ALA A 280 4.47 8.74 -5.55
N ALA A 281 4.32 8.28 -6.79
CA ALA A 281 3.66 7.01 -7.11
C ALA A 281 4.54 5.78 -6.83
N ALA A 282 5.86 5.88 -6.97
CA ALA A 282 6.82 4.81 -6.76
C ALA A 282 7.21 4.64 -5.30
N SER A 283 7.04 5.64 -4.43
CA SER A 283 7.10 5.41 -2.98
C SER A 283 5.96 4.47 -2.53
N VAL A 284 4.80 4.58 -3.18
CA VAL A 284 3.64 3.68 -3.00
C VAL A 284 3.88 2.33 -3.69
N ALA A 285 4.33 2.32 -4.96
CA ALA A 285 4.57 1.08 -5.73
C ALA A 285 5.83 0.29 -5.29
N LYS A 286 6.84 0.92 -4.67
CA LYS A 286 8.00 0.20 -4.08
C LYS A 286 7.56 -0.69 -2.91
N ASN A 287 6.52 -0.31 -2.18
CA ASN A 287 5.90 -1.18 -1.17
C ASN A 287 5.14 -2.34 -1.79
N GLU A 288 4.54 -2.16 -2.98
CA GLU A 288 3.85 -3.22 -3.73
C GLU A 288 4.84 -4.26 -4.31
N LEU A 289 5.87 -3.80 -5.02
CA LEU A 289 6.90 -4.67 -5.62
C LEU A 289 7.81 -5.37 -4.59
N SER A 290 8.03 -4.78 -3.41
CA SER A 290 8.80 -5.40 -2.33
C SER A 290 8.02 -6.51 -1.64
N GLU A 291 6.71 -6.33 -1.42
CA GLU A 291 5.83 -7.34 -0.83
C GLU A 291 5.60 -8.52 -1.78
N ASP A 292 5.39 -8.28 -3.09
CA ASP A 292 5.23 -9.36 -4.07
C ASP A 292 6.52 -10.15 -4.31
N LYS A 293 7.69 -9.47 -4.32
CA LYS A 293 8.99 -10.15 -4.34
C LYS A 293 9.22 -10.98 -3.06
N ARG A 294 8.81 -10.50 -1.88
CA ARG A 294 8.86 -11.29 -0.62
C ARG A 294 7.90 -12.47 -0.63
N ARG A 295 6.69 -12.32 -1.18
CA ARG A 295 5.72 -13.43 -1.33
C ARG A 295 6.23 -14.50 -2.31
N SER A 296 6.76 -14.08 -3.45
CA SER A 296 7.32 -14.99 -4.46
C SER A 296 8.59 -15.69 -3.95
N ALA A 297 9.45 -14.99 -3.20
CA ALA A 297 10.61 -15.59 -2.54
C ALA A 297 10.21 -16.61 -1.47
N ARG A 298 9.23 -16.29 -0.60
CA ARG A 298 8.70 -17.23 0.42
C ARG A 298 8.05 -18.46 -0.20
N LYS A 299 7.32 -18.30 -1.32
CA LYS A 299 6.72 -19.42 -2.06
C LYS A 299 7.80 -20.32 -2.66
N LYS A 300 8.86 -19.75 -3.24
CA LYS A 300 10.03 -20.51 -3.75
C LYS A 300 10.79 -21.24 -2.64
N GLU A 301 10.94 -20.62 -1.47
CA GLU A 301 11.60 -21.22 -0.31
C GLU A 301 10.81 -22.41 0.25
N LEU A 302 9.48 -22.30 0.31
CA LEU A 302 8.61 -23.40 0.73
C LEU A 302 8.65 -24.58 -0.24
N ILE A 303 8.58 -24.31 -1.55
CA ILE A 303 8.68 -25.34 -2.60
C ILE A 303 10.06 -26.03 -2.55
N MET A 304 11.15 -25.27 -2.42
CA MET A 304 12.49 -25.85 -2.29
C MET A 304 12.61 -26.70 -1.01
N LYS A 305 12.01 -26.27 0.09
CA LYS A 305 12.03 -27.02 1.34
C LYS A 305 11.26 -28.34 1.24
N GLU A 306 10.07 -28.33 0.64
CA GLU A 306 9.33 -29.56 0.35
C GLU A 306 10.10 -30.50 -0.59
N LEU A 307 10.77 -29.95 -1.60
CA LEU A 307 11.60 -30.74 -2.52
C LEU A 307 12.77 -31.42 -1.78
N ILE A 308 13.48 -30.68 -0.92
CA ILE A 308 14.59 -31.23 -0.13
C ILE A 308 14.10 -32.27 0.87
N ASP A 309 12.93 -32.07 1.48
CA ASP A 309 12.36 -33.02 2.45
C ASP A 309 11.86 -34.30 1.76
N THR A 310 11.28 -34.20 0.56
CA THR A 310 10.90 -35.37 -0.26
C THR A 310 12.14 -36.12 -0.74
N GLU A 311 13.19 -35.42 -1.17
CA GLU A 311 14.45 -36.03 -1.58
C GLU A 311 15.16 -36.73 -0.40
N ARG A 312 15.17 -36.11 0.79
CA ARG A 312 15.67 -36.76 2.01
C ARG A 312 14.90 -38.02 2.38
N THR A 313 13.59 -38.02 2.18
CA THR A 313 12.74 -39.18 2.45
C THR A 313 13.05 -40.30 1.46
N TYR A 314 13.12 -39.96 0.17
CA TYR A 314 13.47 -40.90 -0.89
C TYR A 314 14.85 -41.55 -0.68
N VAL A 315 15.87 -40.78 -0.29
CA VAL A 315 17.21 -41.32 0.00
C VAL A 315 17.19 -42.30 1.17
N LYS A 316 16.42 -42.00 2.23
CA LYS A 316 16.27 -42.92 3.36
C LYS A 316 15.54 -44.20 2.99
N ASP A 317 14.50 -44.09 2.17
CA ASP A 317 13.76 -45.27 1.71
C ASP A 317 14.67 -46.16 0.84
N LEU A 318 15.50 -45.57 -0.02
CA LEU A 318 16.55 -46.26 -0.76
C LEU A 318 17.56 -46.95 0.15
N GLU A 319 18.02 -46.28 1.20
CA GLU A 319 18.94 -46.85 2.18
C GLU A 319 18.32 -48.07 2.88
N ILE A 320 17.03 -48.01 3.22
CA ILE A 320 16.27 -49.14 3.78
C ILE A 320 16.19 -50.28 2.78
N CYS A 321 15.80 -50.02 1.52
CA CYS A 321 15.73 -51.04 0.47
C CYS A 321 17.08 -51.74 0.26
N VAL A 322 18.17 -50.97 0.19
CA VAL A 322 19.54 -51.51 0.04
C VAL A 322 19.92 -52.34 1.27
N THR A 323 19.60 -51.86 2.47
CA THR A 323 19.90 -52.58 3.72
C THR A 323 19.13 -53.90 3.80
N CYS A 324 17.84 -53.91 3.46
CA CYS A 324 17.03 -55.13 3.40
C CYS A 324 17.59 -56.12 2.37
N TYR A 325 17.90 -55.67 1.15
CA TYR A 325 18.47 -56.51 0.11
C TYR A 325 19.83 -57.11 0.52
N LEU A 326 20.71 -56.30 1.11
CA LEU A 326 22.01 -56.77 1.60
C LEU A 326 21.90 -57.71 2.80
N TYR A 327 20.88 -57.51 3.65
CA TYR A 327 20.61 -58.41 4.77
C TYR A 327 20.12 -59.78 4.29
N GLU A 328 19.21 -59.82 3.32
CA GLU A 328 18.69 -61.05 2.72
C GLU A 328 19.78 -61.83 1.95
N THR A 329 20.63 -61.14 1.20
CA THR A 329 21.74 -61.76 0.45
C THR A 329 22.90 -62.24 1.34
N ARG A 330 23.00 -61.76 2.59
CA ARG A 330 24.02 -62.19 3.58
C ARG A 330 23.54 -63.28 4.52
N GLN A 331 22.25 -63.63 4.53
CA GLN A 331 21.77 -64.78 5.30
C GLN A 331 22.14 -66.10 4.61
N SER A 332 22.65 -67.06 5.39
CA SER A 332 23.18 -68.36 4.91
C SER A 332 22.09 -69.34 4.41
N THR A 333 20.85 -68.87 4.29
CA THR A 333 19.69 -69.60 3.71
C THR A 333 19.25 -69.04 2.36
N ALA A 334 20.03 -68.13 1.76
CA ALA A 334 19.77 -67.67 0.40
C ALA A 334 19.68 -68.88 -0.55
N PRO A 335 18.60 -69.01 -1.35
CA PRO A 335 18.53 -70.03 -2.37
C PRO A 335 19.77 -69.91 -3.25
N LYS A 336 20.46 -71.03 -3.48
CA LYS A 336 21.58 -71.06 -4.42
C LYS A 336 21.05 -70.64 -5.79
N SER A 337 21.45 -69.43 -6.17
CA SER A 337 21.47 -68.85 -7.51
C SER A 337 20.12 -68.74 -8.24
N LEU A 338 19.95 -67.59 -8.88
CA LEU A 338 19.78 -67.64 -10.33
C LEU A 338 21.15 -67.85 -10.96
#